data_AF-A0A3S1FX91-F1
#
_entry.id   AF-A0A3S1FX91-F1
#
_cell.length_a   1.000
_cell.length_b   1.000
_cell.length_c   1.000
_cell.angle_alpha   90.00
_cell.angle_beta   90.00
_cell.angle_gamma   90.00
#
_symmetry.space_group_name_H-M   'P 1'
#
loop_
_entity.id
_entity.type
_entity.pdbx_description
1 polymer ?
#
loop_
_entity_poly.entity_id
_entity_poly.type
_entity_poly.pdbx_seq_one_letter_code
_entity_poly.pdbx_strand_id
1 'polypeptide(L)' 'MTAEDRIRALPCWTGSIEIAPLPGGLSNANYVVTDAAGRHVVRFGKDYPFHHVFREREVMT' A
#
# COMPACT_ATOMS: atom_id res chain seq x y z
N MET A 1 -12.85 9.68 -0.33
CA MET A 1 -11.73 9.21 -1.16
C MET A 1 -11.41 7.78 -0.76
N THR A 2 -11.48 6.86 -1.70
CA THR A 2 -11.23 5.42 -1.48
C THR A 2 -9.73 5.13 -1.38
N ALA A 3 -9.34 3.92 -0.99
CA ALA A 3 -7.94 3.51 -1.02
C ALA A 3 -7.41 3.49 -2.45
N GLU A 4 -8.25 3.06 -3.40
CA GLU A 4 -7.99 3.00 -4.82
C GLU A 4 -7.75 4.39 -5.42
N ASP A 5 -8.51 5.40 -4.99
CA ASP A 5 -8.27 6.80 -5.40
C ASP A 5 -6.89 7.29 -4.95
N ARG A 6 -6.49 6.96 -3.72
CA ARG A 6 -5.15 7.30 -3.19
C ARG A 6 -4.04 6.58 -3.93
N ILE A 7 -4.25 5.31 -4.29
CA ILE A 7 -3.32 4.53 -5.10
C ILE A 7 -3.15 5.19 -6.47
N ARG A 8 -4.24 5.53 -7.17
CA ARG A 8 -4.19 6.18 -8.50
C ARG A 8 -3.46 7.53 -8.50
N ALA A 9 -3.48 8.25 -7.39
CA ALA A 9 -2.83 9.54 -7.26
C ALA A 9 -1.29 9.45 -7.07
N LEU A 10 -0.72 8.25 -6.87
CA LEU A 10 0.73 8.11 -6.73
C LEU A 10 1.43 8.38 -8.08
N PRO A 11 2.51 9.17 -8.10
CA PRO A 11 3.15 9.61 -9.36
C PRO A 11 4.09 8.56 -9.97
N CYS A 12 4.25 7.39 -9.34
CA CYS A 12 5.22 6.38 -9.74
C CYS A 12 4.72 5.37 -10.77
N TRP A 13 3.48 5.51 -11.25
CA TRP A 13 2.89 4.56 -12.19
C TRP A 13 3.34 4.76 -13.62
N THR A 14 3.50 3.64 -14.32
CA THR A 14 3.70 3.62 -15.77
C THR A 14 2.39 3.28 -16.46
N GLY A 15 1.71 4.30 -16.99
CA GLY A 15 0.43 4.14 -17.69
C GLY A 15 -0.76 3.90 -16.76
N SER A 16 -1.81 3.26 -17.29
CA SER A 16 -2.99 2.88 -16.51
C SER A 16 -2.69 1.72 -15.56
N ILE A 17 -3.37 1.70 -14.42
CA ILE A 17 -3.18 0.68 -13.40
C ILE A 17 -4.45 -0.14 -13.12
N GLU A 18 -4.26 -1.42 -12.83
CA GLU A 18 -5.28 -2.30 -12.25
C GLU A 18 -4.99 -2.51 -10.76
N ILE A 19 -6.02 -2.43 -9.93
CA ILE A 19 -5.89 -2.51 -8.46
C ILE A 19 -6.77 -3.66 -7.96
N ALA A 20 -6.18 -4.56 -7.18
CA ALA A 20 -6.90 -5.64 -6.51
C ALA A 20 -6.52 -5.70 -5.02
N PRO A 21 -7.47 -5.95 -4.10
CA PRO A 21 -7.16 -6.22 -2.71
C PRO A 21 -6.23 -7.44 -2.57
N LEU A 22 -5.21 -7.32 -1.73
CA LEU A 22 -4.33 -8.44 -1.37
C LEU A 22 -4.67 -8.88 0.06
N PRO A 23 -5.46 -9.96 0.24
CA PRO A 23 -5.82 -10.43 1.56
C PRO A 23 -4.58 -10.91 2.32
N GLY A 24 -4.59 -10.68 3.63
CA GLY A 24 -3.48 -11.01 4.53
C GLY A 24 -2.78 -9.77 5.10
N GLY A 25 -2.03 -9.99 6.17
CA GLY A 25 -1.50 -8.92 7.02
C GLY A 25 -2.51 -8.48 8.08
N LEU A 26 -2.06 -8.43 9.34
CA LEU A 26 -2.92 -8.09 10.48
C LEU A 26 -3.13 -6.58 10.63
N SER A 27 -2.11 -5.79 10.30
CA SER A 27 -2.03 -4.36 10.64
C SER A 27 -1.87 -3.44 9.43
N ASN A 28 -1.97 -3.98 8.21
CA ASN A 28 -1.81 -3.25 6.95
C ASN A 28 -3.03 -3.48 6.05
N ALA A 29 -3.38 -2.48 5.24
CA ALA A 29 -4.20 -2.68 4.06
C ALA A 29 -3.28 -2.85 2.84
N ASN A 30 -3.35 -4.02 2.20
CA ASN A 30 -2.45 -4.39 1.11
C ASN A 30 -3.24 -4.53 -0.19
N TYR A 31 -2.60 -4.13 -1.29
CA TYR A 31 -3.17 -4.20 -2.63
C TYR A 31 -2.09 -4.67 -3.60
N VAL A 32 -2.47 -5.53 -4.56
CA VAL A 32 -1.65 -5.77 -5.75
C VAL A 32 -2.06 -4.74 -6.79
N VAL A 33 -1.08 -4.05 -7.35
CA VAL A 33 -1.26 -3.08 -8.42
C VAL A 33 -0.46 -3.54 -9.63
N THR A 34 -1.09 -3.63 -10.80
CA THR A 34 -0.39 -3.94 -12.05
C THR A 34 -0.38 -2.70 -12.93
N ASP A 35 0.80 -2.31 -13.41
CA ASP A 35 1.00 -1.23 -14.39
C ASP A 35 1.85 -1.74 -15.57
N ALA A 36 2.25 -0.86 -16.50
CA ALA A 36 3.05 -1.27 -17.65
C ALA A 36 4.48 -1.73 -17.30
N ALA A 37 4.98 -1.40 -16.11
CA ALA A 37 6.29 -1.86 -15.62
C ALA A 37 6.20 -3.21 -14.88
N GLY A 38 5.00 -3.66 -14.51
CA GLY A 38 4.75 -4.99 -13.95
C GLY A 38 3.84 -4.98 -12.72
N ARG A 39 4.03 -5.96 -11.83
CA ARG A 39 3.26 -6.10 -10.60
C ARG A 39 3.98 -5.49 -9.41
N HIS A 40 3.24 -4.71 -8.64
CA HIS A 40 3.68 -4.01 -7.45
C HIS A 40 2.74 -4.31 -6.28
N VAL A 41 3.22 -4.05 -5.07
CA VAL A 41 2.38 -4.11 -3.87
C VAL A 41 2.32 -2.73 -3.24
N VAL A 42 1.11 -2.22 -3.05
CA VAL A 42 0.88 -1.02 -2.23
C VAL A 42 0.48 -1.45 -0.83
N ARG A 43 1.15 -0.87 0.17
CA ARG A 43 0.85 -1.07 1.59
C ARG A 43 0.48 0.26 2.21
N PHE A 44 -0.73 0.36 2.75
CA PHE A 44 -1.08 1.44 3.66
C PHE A 44 -0.92 0.96 5.10
N GLY A 45 0.13 1.48 5.74
CA GLY A 45 0.38 1.29 7.16
C GLY A 45 -0.27 2.39 8.00
N LYS A 46 -0.76 2.02 9.18
CA LYS A 46 -1.12 2.92 10.28
C LYS A 46 -0.62 2.33 11.57
N ASP A 47 -0.32 3.15 12.57
CA ASP A 47 0.07 2.61 13.87
C ASP A 47 -0.95 1.61 14.40
N TYR A 48 -0.44 0.58 15.05
CA TYR A 48 -1.24 -0.49 15.63
C TYR A 48 -0.75 -0.78 17.06
N PRO A 49 -0.99 0.16 18.01
CA PRO A 49 -0.33 0.17 19.31
C PRO A 49 -0.66 -1.04 20.19
N PHE A 50 -1.88 -1.59 20.08
CA PHE A 50 -2.28 -2.78 20.83
C PHE A 50 -1.42 -4.01 20.50
N HIS A 51 -0.87 -4.07 19.28
CA HIS A 51 0.10 -5.09 18.88
C HIS A 51 1.54 -4.53 18.86
N HIS A 52 1.79 -3.42 19.55
CA HIS A 52 3.10 -2.76 19.66
C HIS A 52 3.75 -2.37 18.32
N VAL A 53 2.95 -2.12 17.27
CA VAL A 53 3.48 -1.69 15.96
C VAL A 53 3.41 -0.17 15.83
N PHE A 54 4.58 0.48 15.70
CA PHE A 54 4.74 1.93 15.51
C PHE A 54 5.54 2.21 14.24
N ARG A 55 4.97 2.93 13.26
CA ARG A 55 5.53 3.09 11.91
C ARG A 55 6.74 4.00 11.85
N GLU A 56 6.88 4.92 12.79
CA GLU A 56 8.07 5.76 12.94
C GLU A 56 9.37 4.93 13.02
N ARG A 57 9.29 3.70 13.56
CA ARG A 57 10.44 2.80 13.72
C ARG A 57 10.79 2.02 12.46
N GLU A 58 9.98 2.10 11.40
CA GLU A 58 10.27 1.48 10.11
C GLU A 58 11.25 2.33 9.27
N VAL A 59 11.45 3.59 9.64
CA VAL A 59 12.43 4.47 9.00
C VAL A 59 13.82 4.15 9.54
N MET A 60 14.70 3.65 8.69
CA MET A 60 16.13 3.54 9.01
C MET A 60 16.77 4.92 8.80
N THR A 61 17.22 5.55 9.89
CA THR A 61 18.11 6.73 9.86
C THR A 61 19.54 6.27 9.71
#